data_AF-A0A4V0YJL1-F1
#
_entry.id   AF-A0A4V0YJL1-F1
#
_cell.length_a   1.000
_cell.length_b   1.000
_cell.length_c   1.000
_cell.angle_alpha   90.00
_cell.angle_beta   90.00
_cell.angle_gamma   90.00
#
_symmetry.space_group_name_H-M   'P 1'
#
loop_
_entity.id
_entity.type
_entity.pdbx_description
1 polymer ?
#
loop_
_entity_poly.entity_id
_entity_poly.type
_entity_poly.pdbx_seq_one_letter_code
_entity_poly.pdbx_strand_id
1 'polypeptide(L)'
;MTMVHERTRSVVQTEAFLRDIVRDVTLPEKMRLRAEGLLRHYPAPSYIWLAGKLEEHRRAELSRLDEKFGPLPPVLGTWLAIEPMFFDDSNSG
;
A
#
# COMPACT_ATOMS: atom_id res chain seq x y z
N MET A 1 -4.52 -4.84 -16.79
CA MET A 1 -3.82 -4.03 -15.77
C MET A 1 -4.46 -4.37 -14.42
N THR A 2 -3.65 -4.58 -13.39
CA THR A 2 -4.14 -4.77 -12.01
C THR A 2 -4.40 -3.40 -11.41
N MET A 3 -5.61 -3.17 -10.90
CA MET A 3 -6.02 -1.90 -10.31
C MET A 3 -5.32 -1.67 -8.97
N VAL A 4 -5.11 -0.40 -8.58
CA VAL A 4 -4.42 -0.05 -7.33
C VAL A 4 -5.05 -0.72 -6.10
N HIS A 5 -6.38 -0.79 -6.03
CA HIS A 5 -7.08 -1.45 -4.93
C HIS A 5 -6.79 -2.97 -4.88
N GLU A 6 -6.72 -3.64 -6.04
CA GLU A 6 -6.37 -5.06 -6.14
C GLU A 6 -4.94 -5.30 -5.67
N ARG A 7 -3.99 -4.44 -6.09
CA ARG A 7 -2.59 -4.52 -5.63
C ARG A 7 -2.48 -4.29 -4.12
N THR A 8 -3.15 -3.26 -3.60
CA THR A 8 -3.14 -2.94 -2.17
C THR A 8 -3.66 -4.12 -1.34
N ARG A 9 -4.80 -4.70 -1.75
CA ARG A 9 -5.36 -5.89 -1.11
C ARG A 9 -4.43 -7.09 -1.19
N SER A 10 -3.77 -7.31 -2.33
CA SER A 10 -2.80 -8.41 -2.48
C SER A 10 -1.61 -8.29 -1.51
N VAL A 11 -1.07 -7.09 -1.33
CA VAL A 11 0.01 -6.85 -0.36
C VAL A 11 -0.49 -7.08 1.07
N VAL A 12 -1.67 -6.56 1.43
CA VAL A 12 -2.26 -6.77 2.77
C VAL A 12 -2.52 -8.26 3.04
N GLN A 13 -3.09 -8.98 2.07
CA GLN A 13 -3.39 -10.41 2.18
C GLN A 13 -2.13 -11.27 2.30
N THR A 14 -1.03 -10.86 1.67
CA THR A 14 0.24 -11.58 1.76
C THR A 14 0.77 -11.58 3.20
N GLU A 15 0.60 -10.49 3.95
CA GLU A 15 0.98 -10.44 5.36
C GLU A 15 0.23 -11.49 6.18
N ALA A 16 -1.10 -11.55 6.02
CA ALA A 16 -1.94 -12.52 6.71
C ALA A 16 -1.57 -13.97 6.32
N PHE A 17 -1.38 -14.22 5.03
CA PHE A 17 -0.95 -15.52 4.53
C PHE A 17 0.39 -15.98 5.12
N LEU A 18 1.37 -15.08 5.22
CA LEU A 18 2.64 -15.40 5.86
C LEU A 18 2.46 -15.72 7.35
N ARG A 19 1.57 -15.02 8.06
CA ARG A 19 1.26 -15.34 9.46
C ARG A 19 0.63 -16.72 9.61
N ASP A 20 -0.25 -17.08 8.69
CA ASP A 20 -0.89 -18.39 8.67
C ASP A 20 0.16 -19.50 8.47
N ILE A 21 1.10 -19.31 7.53
CA ILE A 21 2.23 -20.24 7.35
C ILE A 21 3.04 -20.40 8.63
N VAL A 22 3.40 -19.30 9.30
CA VAL A 22 4.22 -19.36 10.54
C VAL A 22 3.51 -20.14 11.64
N ARG A 23 2.19 -20.03 11.74
CA ARG A 23 1.38 -20.66 12.80
C ARG A 23 1.01 -22.12 12.51
N ASP A 24 1.02 -22.53 11.25
CA ASP A 24 0.61 -23.88 10.85
C ASP A 24 1.69 -24.93 11.14
N VAL A 25 1.56 -25.61 12.28
CA VAL A 25 2.49 -26.66 12.73
C VAL A 25 2.54 -27.90 11.84
N THR A 26 1.60 -28.06 10.91
CA THR A 26 1.62 -29.17 9.93
C THR A 26 2.66 -28.93 8.82
N LEU A 27 3.10 -27.68 8.64
CA LEU A 27 4.05 -27.27 7.62
C LEU A 27 5.51 -27.51 8.07
N PRO A 28 6.42 -27.87 7.13
CA PRO A 28 7.84 -28.05 7.43
C PRO A 28 8.44 -26.82 8.11
N GLU A 29 9.25 -27.05 9.16
CA GLU A 29 9.89 -25.98 9.94
C GLU A 29 10.65 -24.98 9.06
N LYS A 30 11.38 -25.46 8.05
CA LYS A 30 12.10 -24.62 7.09
C LYS A 30 11.19 -23.61 6.38
N MET A 31 9.94 -23.99 6.09
CA MET A 31 8.98 -23.09 5.44
C MET A 31 8.45 -22.04 6.42
N ARG A 32 8.14 -22.45 7.66
CA ARG A 32 7.73 -21.55 8.74
C ARG A 32 8.80 -20.50 9.04
N LEU A 33 10.06 -20.91 9.18
CA LEU A 33 11.19 -20.01 9.43
C LEU A 33 11.42 -19.02 8.28
N ARG A 34 11.20 -19.44 7.02
CA ARG A 34 11.26 -18.53 5.86
C ARG A 34 10.14 -17.50 5.90
N ALA A 35 8.91 -17.92 6.16
CA ALA A 35 7.78 -17.00 6.29
C ALA A 35 7.97 -16.03 7.46
N GLU A 36 8.50 -16.50 8.59
CA GLU A 36 8.85 -15.66 9.73
C GLU A 36 9.92 -14.61 9.36
N GLY A 37 10.95 -15.03 8.63
CA GLY A 37 11.99 -14.13 8.12
C GLY A 37 11.42 -13.05 7.20
N LEU A 38 10.47 -13.38 6.33
CA LEU A 38 9.76 -12.41 5.49
C LEU A 38 8.92 -11.45 6.33
N LEU A 39 8.15 -11.97 7.30
CA LEU A 39 7.28 -11.15 8.16
C LEU A 39 8.04 -10.09 8.96
N ARG A 40 9.29 -10.33 9.35
CA ARG A 40 10.11 -9.35 10.09
C ARG A 40 10.31 -8.03 9.33
N HIS A 41 10.23 -8.08 8.00
CA HIS A 41 10.42 -6.92 7.13
C HIS A 41 9.19 -6.62 6.27
N TYR A 42 8.14 -7.42 6.38
CA TYR A 42 6.90 -7.21 5.65
C TYR A 42 6.13 -6.06 6.29
N PRO A 43 5.60 -5.10 5.50
CA PRO A 43 4.82 -4.01 6.06
C PRO A 43 3.55 -4.53 6.72
N ALA A 44 3.27 -4.05 7.93
CA ALA A 44 1.99 -4.33 8.57
C ALA A 44 0.84 -3.69 7.78
N PRO A 45 -0.37 -4.30 7.76
CA PRO A 45 -1.53 -3.76 7.04
C PRO A 45 -1.82 -2.29 7.36
N SER A 46 -1.68 -1.88 8.63
CA SER A 46 -1.89 -0.49 9.05
C SER A 46 -0.97 0.51 8.34
N TYR A 47 0.30 0.16 8.09
CA TYR A 47 1.22 1.02 7.36
C TYR A 47 0.87 1.11 5.87
N ILE A 48 0.39 0.02 5.28
CA ILE A 48 -0.04 -0.02 3.87
C ILE A 48 -1.25 0.91 3.68
N TRP A 49 -2.27 0.77 4.53
CA TRP A 49 -3.46 1.62 4.46
C TRP A 49 -3.15 3.09 4.75
N LEU A 50 -2.28 3.37 5.74
CA LEU A 50 -1.82 4.71 6.02
C LEU A 50 -1.10 5.34 4.82
N ALA A 51 -0.26 4.58 4.12
CA ALA A 51 0.40 5.05 2.91
C ALA A 51 -0.62 5.42 1.82
N GLY A 52 -1.63 4.58 1.58
CA GLY A 52 -2.73 4.87 0.65
C GLY A 52 -3.46 6.17 0.99
N LYS A 53 -3.82 6.36 2.26
CA LYS A 53 -4.46 7.59 2.75
C LYS A 53 -3.59 8.84 2.54
N LEU A 54 -2.30 8.74 2.83
CA LEU A 54 -1.35 9.85 2.65
C LEU A 54 -1.15 10.20 1.17
N GLU A 55 -1.17 9.22 0.28
CA GLU A 55 -1.09 9.44 -1.17
C GLU A 55 -2.36 10.14 -1.70
N GLU A 56 -3.54 9.71 -1.25
CA GLU A 56 -4.81 10.37 -1.60
C GLU A 56 -4.84 11.82 -1.10
N HIS A 57 -4.49 12.06 0.17
CA HIS A 57 -4.46 13.41 0.74
C HIS A 57 -3.47 14.31 -0.01
N ARG A 58 -2.27 13.80 -0.33
CA ARG A 58 -1.28 14.54 -1.10
C ARG A 58 -1.83 14.93 -2.47
N ARG A 59 -2.49 14.00 -3.17
CA ARG A 59 -3.09 14.25 -4.48
C ARG A 59 -4.19 15.32 -4.39
N ALA A 60 -5.05 15.24 -3.38
CA ALA A 60 -6.11 16.23 -3.16
C ALA A 60 -5.53 17.63 -2.91
N GLU A 61 -4.51 17.74 -2.06
CA GLU A 61 -3.85 19.03 -1.79
C GLU A 61 -3.12 19.59 -3.02
N LEU A 62 -2.37 18.77 -3.74
CA LEU A 62 -1.69 19.21 -4.95
C LEU A 62 -2.68 19.66 -6.04
N SER A 63 -3.81 18.97 -6.19
CA SER A 63 -4.85 19.36 -7.15
C SER A 63 -5.43 20.74 -6.81
N ARG A 64 -5.72 21.00 -5.53
CA ARG A 64 -6.18 22.32 -5.06
C ARG A 64 -5.16 23.42 -5.31
N LEU A 65 -3.86 23.11 -5.15
CA LEU A 65 -2.80 24.08 -5.42
C LEU A 65 -2.68 24.40 -6.91
N ASP A 66 -2.76 23.39 -7.78
CA ASP A 66 -2.75 23.55 -9.24
C ASP A 66 -3.93 24.42 -9.72
N GLU A 67 -5.13 24.13 -9.20
CA GLU A 67 -6.35 24.89 -9.50
C GLU A 67 -6.26 26.35 -9.02
N LYS A 68 -5.70 26.59 -7.84
CA LYS A 68 -5.67 27.91 -7.21
C LYS A 68 -4.55 28.81 -7.74
N PHE A 69 -3.38 28.24 -8.02
CA PHE A 69 -2.17 29.02 -8.34
C PHE A 69 -1.66 28.80 -9.77
N GLY A 70 -2.32 27.94 -10.55
CA GLY A 70 -1.88 27.54 -11.87
C GLY A 70 -0.88 26.38 -11.83
N PRO A 71 -0.26 26.06 -12.98
CA PRO A 71 0.53 24.85 -13.15
C PRO A 71 1.58 24.64 -12.05
N LEU A 72 1.54 23.49 -11.41
CA LEU A 72 2.53 23.12 -10.40
C LEU A 72 3.96 23.05 -11.00
N PRO A 73 5.00 23.34 -10.18
CA PRO A 73 6.37 22.99 -10.53
C PRO A 73 6.48 21.52 -10.98
N PRO A 74 7.31 21.19 -11.99
CA PRO A 74 7.32 19.86 -12.60
C PRO A 74 7.44 18.70 -11.60
N VAL A 75 8.29 18.85 -10.57
CA VAL A 75 8.47 17.84 -9.51
C VAL A 75 7.21 17.59 -8.68
N LEU A 76 6.32 18.58 -8.55
CA LEU A 76 5.04 18.45 -7.86
C LEU A 76 3.98 17.90 -8.82
N GLY A 77 3.97 18.37 -10.07
CA GLY A 77 3.07 17.87 -11.12
C GLY A 77 3.25 16.36 -11.40
N THR A 78 4.47 15.83 -11.29
CA THR A 78 4.70 14.38 -11.44
C THR A 78 3.93 13.54 -10.42
N TRP A 79 3.71 14.05 -9.20
CA TRP A 79 2.93 13.31 -8.19
C TRP A 79 1.44 13.21 -8.53
N LEU A 80 0.90 14.15 -9.32
CA LEU A 80 -0.46 14.06 -9.86
C LEU A 80 -0.54 13.09 -11.05
N ALA A 81 0.51 13.00 -11.86
CA ALA A 81 0.54 12.14 -13.05
C ALA A 81 0.79 10.65 -12.73
N ILE A 82 1.48 10.35 -11.64
CA ILE A 82 1.83 8.97 -11.26
C ILE A 82 0.62 8.27 -10.60
N GLU A 83 0.37 7.01 -10.98
CA GLU A 83 -0.62 6.16 -10.32
C GLU A 83 -0.21 5.90 -8.85
N PRO A 84 -1.12 6.02 -7.87
CA PRO A 84 -0.77 5.77 -6.48
C PRO A 84 -0.31 4.33 -6.28
N MET A 85 0.63 4.12 -5.36
CA MET A 85 1.14 2.80 -5.02
C MET A 85 0.10 2.01 -4.24
N PHE A 86 -0.54 2.67 -3.28
CA PHE A 86 -1.58 2.09 -2.42
C PHE A 86 -2.88 2.89 -2.46
N PHE A 87 -3.98 2.23 -2.13
CA PHE A 87 -5.32 2.80 -2.06
C PHE A 87 -5.80 2.95 -0.61
N ASP A 88 -6.63 3.94 -0.32
CA ASP A 88 -7.32 4.10 0.98
C ASP A 88 -8.67 3.36 0.98
N ASP A 89 -8.81 2.31 1.79
CA ASP A 89 -10.08 1.57 1.90
C ASP A 89 -11.17 2.34 2.69
N SER A 90 -10.82 3.47 3.31
CA SER A 90 -11.76 4.28 4.10
C SER A 90 -12.89 4.90 3.27
N ASN A 91 -12.73 4.95 1.94
CA ASN A 91 -13.67 5.56 1.00
C ASN A 91 -14.52 4.54 0.22
N SER A 92 -14.44 3.24 0.55
CA SER A 92 -15.19 2.16 -0.13
C SER A 92 -16.62 1.92 0.42
N GLY A 93 -17.17 2.86 1.20
CA GLY A 93 -18.48 2.76 1.86
C GLY A 93 -19.63 3.35 1.07
#